data_AF-A0A6P2AU41-F1
#
_entry.id   AF-A0A6P2AU41-F1
#
_cell.length_a   1.000
_cell.length_b   1.000
_cell.length_c   1.000
_cell.angle_alpha   90.00
_cell.angle_beta   90.00
_cell.angle_gamma   90.00
#
_symmetry.space_group_name_H-M   'P 1'
#
loop_
_entity.id
_entity.type
_entity.pdbx_description
1 polymer ?
#
loop_
_entity_poly.entity_id
_entity_poly.type
_entity_poly.pdbx_seq_one_letter_code
_entity_poly.pdbx_strand_id
1 'polypeptide(L)'
;ELISPDEVVMVAAAPLVAVQVERGGKFTLERQRGEAQIIPLKLKILDLLHREGKSLLALNTMLYASEINEQVVQRKLAIRREGAEALTQRAVMAKALAIALNPVTVLDLLTGATIDVALILSLGKLYGLAMTQGAAIALLRQIAWGMGGITLTDLLTTLGLSGVKTLLGVTAPLTGGASLLPYVSVAVTQGAVAGVMTTAIARITQTYLANGATWGPEGPKTVIQNILTSLDEQSILHRIKAELTAKLTAQPLPTTTRPPWDQDQSETR
;
A
#
# COMPACT_ATOMS: atom_id res chain seq x y z
N GLU A 1 -12.67 34.86 27.49
CA GLU A 1 -11.37 34.67 28.17
C GLU A 1 -11.00 33.20 28.11
N LEU A 2 -9.74 32.89 27.80
CA LEU A 2 -9.25 31.50 27.62
C LEU A 2 -8.75 30.85 28.93
N ILE A 3 -8.56 31.63 30.00
CA ILE A 3 -8.11 31.15 31.32
C ILE A 3 -8.84 31.97 32.39
N SER A 4 -9.50 31.30 33.34
CA SER A 4 -10.12 31.95 34.50
C SER A 4 -9.07 32.31 35.56
N PRO A 5 -9.22 33.40 36.32
CA PRO A 5 -8.36 33.69 37.48
C PRO A 5 -8.23 32.51 38.46
N ASP A 6 -9.27 31.67 38.57
CA ASP A 6 -9.29 30.48 39.43
C ASP A 6 -8.41 29.32 38.91
N GLU A 7 -7.92 29.41 37.68
CA GLU A 7 -7.00 28.44 37.06
C GLU A 7 -5.54 28.87 37.21
N VAL A 8 -5.28 30.09 37.70
CA VAL A 8 -3.93 30.61 37.95
C VAL A 8 -3.50 30.30 39.38
N VAL A 9 -2.46 29.47 39.54
CA VAL A 9 -1.90 29.13 40.85
C VAL A 9 -0.55 29.83 41.05
N MET A 10 -0.47 30.68 42.07
CA MET A 10 0.78 31.34 42.46
C MET A 10 1.68 30.38 43.23
N VAL A 11 2.87 30.14 42.69
CA VAL A 11 3.91 29.30 43.30
C VAL A 11 5.28 29.97 43.23
N ALA A 12 6.15 29.65 44.19
CA ALA A 12 7.53 30.12 44.20
C ALA A 12 8.49 28.99 44.60
N ALA A 13 9.50 28.71 43.78
CA ALA A 13 10.48 27.66 44.07
C ALA A 13 11.48 28.05 45.17
N ALA A 14 11.87 29.33 45.23
CA ALA A 14 12.79 29.89 46.24
C ALA A 14 12.51 31.40 46.44
N PRO A 15 11.39 31.76 47.10
CA PRO A 15 11.00 33.15 47.28
C PRO A 15 12.03 33.90 48.13
N LEU A 16 12.25 35.19 47.85
CA LEU A 16 13.02 36.04 48.74
C LEU A 16 12.12 36.52 49.87
N VAL A 17 12.43 36.11 51.10
CA VAL A 17 11.72 36.53 52.31
C VAL A 17 12.61 37.44 53.13
N ALA A 18 12.00 38.45 53.74
CA ALA A 18 12.70 39.36 54.64
C ALA A 18 12.78 38.70 56.02
N VAL A 19 13.99 38.47 56.50
CA VAL A 19 14.24 37.86 57.81
C VAL A 19 14.94 38.89 58.68
N GLN A 20 14.49 39.01 59.92
CA GLN A 20 15.12 39.88 60.90
C GLN A 20 16.30 39.14 61.51
N VAL A 21 17.50 39.67 61.30
CA VAL A 21 18.74 39.10 61.81
C VAL A 21 19.30 40.06 62.85
N GLU A 22 19.63 39.55 64.04
CA GLU A 22 20.29 40.33 65.08
C GLU A 22 21.81 40.22 64.92
N ARG A 23 22.51 41.35 64.83
CA ARG A 23 23.97 41.43 64.91
C ARG A 23 24.38 42.50 65.90
N GLY A 24 25.10 42.10 66.94
CA GLY A 24 25.68 43.03 67.92
C GLY A 24 24.64 43.89 68.66
N GLY A 25 23.46 43.34 68.96
CA GLY A 25 22.38 44.05 69.66
C GLY A 25 21.54 44.97 68.78
N LYS A 26 21.76 45.00 67.45
CA LYS A 26 20.94 45.74 66.49
C LYS A 26 20.27 44.78 65.52
N PHE A 27 18.96 44.95 65.32
CA PHE A 27 18.19 44.19 64.35
C PHE A 27 18.31 44.81 62.95
N THR A 28 18.61 43.99 61.94
CA THR A 28 18.64 44.36 60.53
C THR A 28 17.76 43.43 59.70
N LEU A 29 17.10 43.98 58.67
CA LEU A 29 16.32 43.20 57.70
C LEU A 29 17.25 42.72 56.58
N GLU A 30 17.43 41.41 56.46
CA GLU A 30 18.14 40.79 55.35
C GLU A 30 17.15 40.02 54.47
N ARG A 31 17.38 40.00 53.15
CA ARG A 31 16.62 39.15 52.24
C ARG A 31 17.35 37.83 52.09
N GLN A 32 16.68 36.75 52.46
CA GLN A 32 17.20 35.40 52.32
C GLN A 32 16.23 34.56 51.48
N ARG A 33 16.74 33.48 50.88
CA ARG A 33 15.88 32.51 50.17
C ARG A 33 15.06 31.75 51.19
N GLY A 34 13.74 31.89 51.11
CA GLY A 34 12.77 31.14 51.90
C GLY A 34 12.43 29.80 51.28
N GLU A 35 11.58 29.06 51.97
CA GLU A 35 11.11 27.75 51.51
C GLU A 35 10.19 27.83 50.29
N ALA A 36 10.17 26.75 49.51
CA ALA A 36 9.35 26.64 48.32
C ALA A 36 7.85 26.71 48.66
N GLN A 37 7.14 27.65 48.03
CA GLN A 37 5.70 27.83 48.16
C GLN A 37 4.98 27.03 47.07
N ILE A 38 4.83 25.72 47.30
CA ILE A 38 4.19 24.78 46.35
C ILE A 38 2.86 24.22 46.86
N ILE A 39 2.46 24.54 48.08
CA ILE A 39 1.22 24.03 48.70
C ILE A 39 -0.02 24.36 47.85
N PRO A 40 -0.21 25.60 47.34
CA PRO A 40 -1.36 25.91 46.49
C PRO A 40 -1.44 25.02 45.24
N LEU A 41 -0.30 24.70 44.63
CA LEU A 41 -0.23 23.81 43.46
C LEU A 41 -0.59 22.36 43.82
N LYS A 42 -0.09 21.84 44.95
CA LYS A 42 -0.46 20.50 45.42
C LYS A 42 -1.97 20.38 45.62
N LEU A 43 -2.58 21.36 46.28
CA LEU A 43 -4.01 21.37 46.53
C LEU A 43 -4.81 21.47 45.23
N LYS A 44 -4.38 22.32 44.28
CA LYS A 44 -5.03 22.41 42.97
C LYS A 44 -4.95 21.10 42.18
N ILE A 45 -3.80 20.42 42.19
CA ILE A 45 -3.64 19.10 41.56
C ILE A 45 -4.58 18.07 42.20
N LEU A 46 -4.67 18.03 43.53
CA LEU A 46 -5.57 17.14 44.25
C LEU A 46 -7.05 17.41 43.92
N ASP A 47 -7.45 18.68 43.85
CA ASP A 47 -8.81 19.09 43.46
C ASP A 47 -9.14 18.66 42.02
N LEU A 48 -8.21 18.89 41.08
CA LEU A 48 -8.35 18.44 39.68
C LEU A 48 -8.43 16.91 39.59
N LEU A 49 -7.58 16.17 40.29
CA LEU A 49 -7.63 14.70 40.29
C LEU A 49 -8.92 14.19 40.94
N HIS A 50 -9.44 14.85 41.96
CA HIS A 50 -10.69 14.47 42.59
C HIS A 50 -11.90 14.69 41.67
N ARG A 51 -11.96 15.85 41.00
CA ARG A 51 -13.06 16.24 40.11
C ARG A 51 -13.01 15.51 38.76
N GLU A 52 -11.82 15.41 38.18
CA GLU A 52 -11.63 15.03 36.77
C GLU A 52 -10.72 13.82 36.58
N GLY A 53 -10.19 13.22 37.65
CA GLY A 53 -9.19 12.14 37.57
C GLY A 53 -9.63 10.95 36.72
N LYS A 54 -10.92 10.60 36.73
CA LYS A 54 -11.47 9.54 35.86
C LYS A 54 -11.41 9.92 34.38
N SER A 55 -11.73 11.17 34.04
CA SER A 55 -11.65 11.70 32.68
C SER A 55 -10.20 11.79 32.21
N LEU A 56 -9.28 12.24 33.07
CA LEU A 56 -7.85 12.27 32.79
C LEU A 56 -7.27 10.88 32.56
N LEU A 57 -7.66 9.90 33.38
CA LEU A 57 -7.26 8.50 33.21
C LEU A 57 -7.80 7.94 31.88
N ALA A 58 -9.06 8.20 31.56
CA ALA A 58 -9.66 7.77 30.30
C ALA A 58 -8.94 8.39 29.10
N LEU A 59 -8.65 9.69 29.13
CA LEU A 59 -7.91 10.38 28.07
C LEU A 59 -6.51 9.79 27.89
N ASN A 60 -5.76 9.62 28.96
CA ASN A 60 -4.41 9.06 28.90
C ASN A 60 -4.44 7.61 28.37
N THR A 61 -5.41 6.82 28.83
CA THR A 61 -5.63 5.45 28.32
C THR A 61 -5.97 5.45 26.83
N MET A 62 -6.81 6.36 26.34
CA MET A 62 -7.13 6.48 24.92
C MET A 62 -5.92 6.87 24.08
N LEU A 63 -5.11 7.83 24.55
CA LEU A 63 -3.87 8.23 23.87
C LEU A 63 -2.89 7.04 23.77
N TYR A 64 -2.69 6.33 24.89
CA TYR A 64 -1.83 5.14 24.92
C TYR A 64 -2.36 4.00 24.04
N ALA A 65 -3.68 3.76 24.06
CA ALA A 65 -4.31 2.76 23.21
C ALA A 65 -4.17 3.11 21.72
N SER A 66 -4.25 4.39 21.36
CA SER A 66 -4.01 4.86 19.99
C SER A 66 -2.59 4.55 19.53
N GLU A 67 -1.60 4.87 20.37
CA GLU A 67 -0.18 4.61 20.07
C GLU A 67 0.09 3.10 19.89
N ILE A 68 -0.41 2.26 20.80
CA ILE A 68 -0.30 0.80 20.66
C ILE A 68 -0.99 0.31 19.39
N ASN A 69 -2.19 0.82 19.09
CA ASN A 69 -2.93 0.43 17.90
C ASN A 69 -2.13 0.75 16.63
N GLU A 70 -1.53 1.93 16.53
CA GLU A 70 -0.68 2.31 15.41
C GLU A 70 0.52 1.37 15.26
N GLN A 71 1.23 1.05 16.35
CA GLN A 71 2.36 0.11 16.32
C GLN A 71 1.94 -1.29 15.85
N VAL A 72 0.81 -1.80 16.34
CA VAL A 72 0.26 -3.11 15.95
C VAL A 72 -0.14 -3.13 14.48
N VAL A 73 -0.77 -2.05 13.98
CA VAL A 73 -1.12 -1.91 12.55
C VAL A 73 0.14 -1.94 11.70
N GLN A 74 1.15 -1.14 12.03
CA GLN A 74 2.42 -1.11 11.28
C GLN A 74 3.11 -2.48 11.27
N ARG A 75 3.14 -3.18 12.39
CA ARG A 75 3.73 -4.52 12.47
C ARG A 75 2.98 -5.53 11.60
N LYS A 76 1.65 -5.51 11.60
CA LYS A 76 0.82 -6.37 10.73
C LYS A 76 1.11 -6.10 9.24
N LEU A 77 1.23 -4.83 8.86
CA LEU A 77 1.56 -4.45 7.48
C LEU A 77 2.96 -4.93 7.07
N ALA A 78 3.96 -4.79 7.95
CA ALA A 78 5.30 -5.30 7.69
C ALA A 78 5.32 -6.81 7.47
N ILE A 79 4.60 -7.58 8.28
CA ILE A 79 4.50 -9.05 8.15
C ILE A 79 3.82 -9.44 6.84
N ARG A 80 2.81 -8.69 6.39
CA ARG A 80 2.06 -8.98 5.17
C ARG A 80 2.75 -8.53 3.89
N ARG A 81 3.77 -7.68 3.99
CA ARG A 81 4.41 -7.03 2.84
C ARG A 81 4.98 -8.04 1.85
N GLU A 82 5.71 -9.04 2.33
CA GLU A 82 6.31 -10.07 1.49
C GLU A 82 5.24 -10.88 0.74
N GLY A 83 4.17 -11.27 1.44
CA GLY A 83 3.03 -11.96 0.82
C GLY A 83 2.32 -11.10 -0.24
N ALA A 84 2.17 -9.80 0.02
CA ALA A 84 1.55 -8.86 -0.91
C ALA A 84 2.41 -8.66 -2.15
N GLU A 85 3.73 -8.57 -1.99
CA GLU A 85 4.69 -8.47 -3.08
C GLU A 85 4.71 -9.75 -3.93
N ALA A 86 4.67 -10.93 -3.31
CA ALA A 86 4.58 -12.21 -4.02
C ALA A 86 3.27 -12.35 -4.83
N LEU A 87 2.12 -11.99 -4.24
CA LEU A 87 0.84 -11.96 -4.96
C LEU A 87 0.87 -11.00 -6.14
N THR A 88 1.44 -9.80 -5.93
CA THR A 88 1.58 -8.78 -6.96
C THR A 88 2.44 -9.30 -8.13
N GLN A 89 3.61 -9.86 -7.85
CA GLN A 89 4.49 -10.39 -8.89
C GLN A 89 3.83 -11.49 -9.72
N ARG A 90 3.11 -12.43 -9.07
CA ARG A 90 2.38 -13.49 -9.77
C ARG A 90 1.29 -12.94 -10.69
N ALA A 91 0.49 -11.99 -10.20
CA ALA A 91 -0.57 -11.37 -11.01
C ALA A 91 0.00 -10.54 -12.17
N VAL A 92 1.07 -9.78 -11.92
CA VAL A 92 1.78 -9.00 -12.95
C VAL A 92 2.31 -9.92 -14.06
N MET A 93 2.99 -11.01 -13.70
CA MET A 93 3.48 -11.97 -14.69
C MET A 93 2.36 -12.71 -15.41
N ALA A 94 1.31 -13.14 -14.69
CA ALA A 94 0.17 -13.79 -15.30
C ALA A 94 -0.50 -12.89 -16.35
N LYS A 95 -0.71 -11.61 -16.03
CA LYS A 95 -1.30 -10.64 -16.96
C LYS A 95 -0.38 -10.35 -18.13
N ALA A 96 0.91 -10.12 -17.86
CA ALA A 96 1.90 -9.84 -18.89
C ALA A 96 2.03 -10.99 -19.90
N LEU A 97 2.04 -12.23 -19.41
CA LEU A 97 2.05 -13.44 -20.26
C LEU A 97 0.75 -13.61 -21.03
N ALA A 98 -0.42 -13.40 -20.40
CA ALA A 98 -1.71 -13.50 -21.07
C ALA A 98 -1.77 -12.55 -22.29
N ILE A 99 -1.34 -11.30 -22.11
CA ILE A 99 -1.31 -10.28 -23.18
C ILE A 99 -0.22 -10.56 -24.22
N ALA A 100 0.91 -11.13 -23.81
CA ALA A 100 2.00 -11.46 -24.74
C ALA A 100 1.67 -12.67 -25.63
N LEU A 101 0.95 -13.65 -25.09
CA LEU A 101 0.63 -14.91 -25.76
C LEU A 101 -0.68 -14.89 -26.55
N ASN A 102 -1.54 -13.88 -26.34
CA ASN A 102 -2.82 -13.79 -27.05
C ASN A 102 -2.70 -12.95 -28.34
N PRO A 103 -2.85 -13.57 -29.55
CA PRO A 103 -2.86 -12.84 -30.82
C PRO A 103 -4.20 -12.14 -31.10
N VAL A 104 -5.28 -12.47 -30.38
CA VAL A 104 -6.63 -11.92 -30.59
C VAL A 104 -7.00 -10.99 -29.43
N THR A 105 -6.72 -9.71 -29.66
CA THR A 105 -6.77 -8.61 -28.68
C THR A 105 -8.14 -8.32 -28.06
N VAL A 106 -9.25 -8.85 -28.59
CA VAL A 106 -10.61 -8.52 -28.13
C VAL A 106 -11.06 -9.34 -26.92
N LEU A 107 -10.51 -10.55 -26.71
CA LEU A 107 -10.79 -11.36 -25.51
C LEU A 107 -10.04 -10.86 -24.25
N ASP A 108 -9.07 -9.94 -24.42
CA ASP A 108 -8.16 -9.48 -23.36
C ASP A 108 -8.79 -8.53 -22.34
N LEU A 109 -9.88 -7.82 -22.69
CA LEU A 109 -10.45 -6.82 -21.76
C LEU A 109 -11.11 -7.47 -20.55
N LEU A 110 -11.82 -8.58 -20.77
CA LEU A 110 -12.44 -9.35 -19.68
C LEU A 110 -11.39 -10.16 -18.92
N THR A 111 -10.45 -10.78 -19.63
CA THR A 111 -9.40 -11.63 -19.04
C THR A 111 -8.37 -10.82 -18.24
N GLY A 112 -8.04 -9.60 -18.68
CA GLY A 112 -7.15 -8.69 -17.96
C GLY A 112 -7.79 -8.11 -16.69
N ALA A 113 -9.10 -7.87 -16.71
CA ALA A 113 -9.84 -7.38 -15.55
C ALA A 113 -10.06 -8.49 -14.50
N THR A 114 -10.24 -9.75 -14.91
CA THR A 114 -10.38 -10.86 -13.95
C THR A 114 -9.11 -11.10 -13.15
N ILE A 115 -7.92 -10.95 -13.75
CA ILE A 115 -6.64 -11.06 -13.03
C ILE A 115 -6.51 -9.94 -11.99
N ASP A 116 -6.84 -8.69 -12.34
CA ASP A 116 -6.79 -7.58 -11.39
C ASP A 116 -7.82 -7.75 -10.26
N VAL A 117 -9.04 -8.21 -10.57
CA VAL A 117 -10.06 -8.52 -9.55
C VAL A 117 -9.59 -9.65 -8.63
N ALA A 118 -9.01 -10.72 -9.18
CA ALA A 118 -8.46 -11.84 -8.39
C ALA A 118 -7.31 -11.38 -7.49
N LEU A 119 -6.46 -10.48 -7.97
CA LEU A 119 -5.40 -9.85 -7.18
C LEU A 119 -5.98 -9.03 -6.02
N ILE A 120 -6.98 -8.17 -6.29
CA ILE A 120 -7.65 -7.36 -5.25
C ILE A 120 -8.28 -8.26 -4.18
N LEU A 121 -8.97 -9.33 -4.58
CA LEU A 121 -9.56 -10.30 -3.65
C LEU A 121 -8.50 -11.01 -2.80
N SER A 122 -7.38 -11.39 -3.42
CA SER A 122 -6.28 -12.07 -2.73
C SER A 122 -5.58 -11.14 -1.74
N LEU A 123 -5.37 -9.88 -2.11
CA LEU A 123 -4.86 -8.84 -1.21
C LEU A 123 -5.85 -8.56 -0.08
N GLY A 124 -7.15 -8.46 -0.35
CA GLY A 124 -8.18 -8.29 0.67
C GLY A 124 -8.12 -9.41 1.73
N LYS A 125 -8.03 -10.67 1.29
CA LYS A 125 -7.83 -11.81 2.19
C LYS A 125 -6.54 -11.71 2.99
N LEU A 126 -5.42 -11.37 2.36
CA LEU A 126 -4.13 -11.21 3.01
C LEU A 126 -4.16 -10.11 4.10
N TYR A 127 -4.90 -9.03 3.85
CA TYR A 127 -5.06 -7.91 4.79
C TYR A 127 -6.13 -8.17 5.86
N GLY A 128 -6.82 -9.31 5.83
CA GLY A 128 -7.92 -9.63 6.76
C GLY A 128 -9.20 -8.82 6.49
N LEU A 129 -9.31 -8.24 5.30
CA LEU A 129 -10.45 -7.44 4.81
C LEU A 129 -11.03 -8.15 3.60
N ALA A 130 -11.53 -9.37 3.82
CA ALA A 130 -12.15 -10.16 2.76
C ALA A 130 -13.33 -9.38 2.17
N MET A 131 -13.40 -9.31 0.85
CA MET A 131 -14.43 -8.58 0.12
C MET A 131 -15.07 -9.45 -0.95
N THR A 132 -16.27 -9.09 -1.38
CA THR A 132 -16.97 -9.76 -2.46
C THR A 132 -16.38 -9.38 -3.82
N GLN A 133 -16.65 -10.18 -4.86
CA GLN A 133 -16.25 -9.84 -6.23
C GLN A 133 -16.81 -8.48 -6.67
N GLY A 134 -18.06 -8.17 -6.30
CA GLY A 134 -18.67 -6.87 -6.60
C GLY A 134 -17.93 -5.70 -5.96
N ALA A 135 -17.49 -5.84 -4.70
CA ALA A 135 -16.68 -4.83 -4.02
C ALA A 135 -15.30 -4.66 -4.68
N ALA A 136 -14.65 -5.76 -5.07
CA ALA A 136 -13.38 -5.71 -5.78
C ALA A 136 -13.50 -5.02 -7.16
N ILE A 137 -14.58 -5.28 -7.90
CA ILE A 137 -14.87 -4.61 -9.17
C ILE A 137 -15.14 -3.12 -8.96
N ALA A 138 -15.90 -2.75 -7.92
CA ALA A 138 -16.17 -1.36 -7.59
C ALA A 138 -14.87 -0.61 -7.24
N LEU A 139 -14.01 -1.23 -6.44
CA LEU A 139 -12.69 -0.68 -6.12
C LEU A 139 -11.84 -0.51 -7.38
N LEU A 140 -11.74 -1.54 -8.23
CA LEU A 140 -10.99 -1.48 -9.49
C LEU A 140 -11.50 -0.33 -10.39
N ARG A 141 -12.82 -0.14 -10.49
CA ARG A 141 -13.40 0.98 -11.23
C ARG A 141 -12.98 2.31 -10.62
N GLN A 142 -13.09 2.48 -9.31
CA GLN A 142 -12.69 3.71 -8.62
C GLN A 142 -11.22 4.02 -8.83
N ILE A 143 -10.35 3.00 -8.81
CA ILE A 143 -8.93 3.12 -9.15
C ILE A 143 -8.78 3.61 -10.60
N ALA A 144 -9.40 2.94 -11.57
CA ALA A 144 -9.32 3.32 -12.98
C ALA A 144 -9.77 4.77 -13.24
N TRP A 145 -10.86 5.22 -12.59
CA TRP A 145 -11.30 6.62 -12.66
C TRP A 145 -10.28 7.58 -12.04
N GLY A 146 -9.73 7.25 -10.88
CA GLY A 146 -8.74 8.08 -10.18
C GLY A 146 -7.39 8.17 -10.88
N MET A 147 -7.03 7.16 -11.69
CA MET A 147 -5.85 7.19 -12.57
C MET A 147 -6.03 8.14 -13.77
N GLY A 148 -7.19 8.82 -13.89
CA GLY A 148 -7.42 9.88 -14.86
C GLY A 148 -8.33 9.49 -16.05
N GLY A 149 -9.05 8.36 -16.00
CA GLY A 149 -9.86 7.89 -17.12
C GLY A 149 -9.05 7.52 -18.38
N ILE A 150 -7.73 7.68 -18.34
CA ILE A 150 -6.75 7.42 -19.40
C ILE A 150 -6.76 5.95 -19.81
N THR A 151 -7.24 5.04 -18.95
CA THR A 151 -7.46 3.64 -19.33
C THR A 151 -8.37 3.51 -20.55
N LEU A 152 -9.33 4.43 -20.77
CA LEU A 152 -10.19 4.39 -21.96
C LEU A 152 -9.44 4.82 -23.24
N THR A 153 -8.51 5.76 -23.10
CA THR A 153 -7.68 6.26 -24.21
C THR A 153 -6.57 5.27 -24.56
N ASP A 154 -5.92 4.66 -23.56
CA ASP A 154 -4.97 3.56 -23.76
C ASP A 154 -5.65 2.26 -24.23
N LEU A 155 -6.92 2.04 -23.85
CA LEU A 155 -7.75 1.01 -24.47
C LEU A 155 -7.98 1.30 -25.97
N LEU A 156 -8.17 2.57 -26.35
CA LEU A 156 -8.30 2.97 -27.75
C LEU A 156 -6.97 2.81 -28.53
N THR A 157 -5.83 3.14 -27.94
CA THR A 157 -4.52 2.99 -28.60
C THR A 157 -4.09 1.52 -28.69
N THR A 158 -4.36 0.71 -27.67
CA THR A 158 -4.14 -0.75 -27.70
C THR A 158 -5.06 -1.45 -28.71
N LEU A 159 -6.28 -0.95 -28.92
CA LEU A 159 -7.15 -1.37 -30.04
C LEU A 159 -6.58 -0.95 -31.41
N GLY A 160 -5.89 0.19 -31.53
CA GLY A 160 -5.19 0.58 -32.77
C GLY A 160 -3.94 -0.28 -33.07
N LEU A 161 -3.16 -0.60 -32.04
CA LEU A 161 -1.95 -1.44 -32.14
C LEU A 161 -2.27 -2.94 -32.25
N SER A 162 -3.49 -3.34 -31.87
CA SER A 162 -4.03 -4.70 -32.01
C SER A 162 -4.00 -5.21 -33.45
N GLY A 163 -4.25 -4.33 -34.43
CA GLY A 163 -4.23 -4.69 -35.85
C GLY A 163 -2.85 -5.12 -36.33
N VAL A 164 -1.78 -4.57 -35.75
CA VAL A 164 -0.39 -4.91 -36.09
C VAL A 164 -0.02 -6.30 -35.56
N LYS A 165 -0.42 -6.65 -34.33
CA LYS A 165 -0.20 -7.99 -33.76
C LYS A 165 -0.93 -9.07 -34.54
N THR A 166 -2.20 -8.83 -34.89
CA THR A 166 -2.99 -9.76 -35.69
C THR A 166 -2.36 -9.96 -37.07
N LEU A 167 -1.93 -8.88 -37.73
CA LEU A 167 -1.29 -8.96 -39.04
C LEU A 167 0.05 -9.71 -38.98
N LEU A 168 0.91 -9.43 -38.00
CA LEU A 168 2.21 -10.10 -37.84
C LEU A 168 2.07 -11.56 -37.42
N GLY A 169 1.12 -11.87 -36.54
CA GLY A 169 0.84 -13.23 -36.09
C GLY A 169 0.26 -14.11 -37.20
N VAL A 170 -0.70 -13.58 -37.98
CA VAL A 170 -1.32 -14.31 -39.11
C VAL A 170 -0.34 -14.48 -40.29
N THR A 171 0.61 -13.55 -40.46
CA THR A 171 1.63 -13.65 -41.53
C THR A 171 2.87 -14.46 -41.12
N ALA A 172 2.95 -14.99 -39.89
CA ALA A 172 4.08 -15.80 -39.45
C ALA A 172 4.31 -17.07 -40.29
N PRO A 173 3.29 -17.85 -40.66
CA PRO A 173 3.46 -18.97 -41.59
C PRO A 173 3.85 -18.50 -43.00
N LEU A 174 3.30 -17.37 -43.44
CA LEU A 174 3.51 -16.80 -44.78
C LEU A 174 4.91 -16.20 -44.97
N THR A 175 5.55 -15.78 -43.89
CA THR A 175 6.90 -15.17 -43.89
C THR A 175 8.00 -16.15 -43.48
N GLY A 176 7.69 -17.45 -43.36
CA GLY A 176 8.65 -18.45 -42.88
C GLY A 176 9.13 -18.21 -41.45
N GLY A 177 8.30 -17.58 -40.62
CA GLY A 177 8.62 -17.22 -39.24
C GLY A 177 9.32 -15.87 -39.05
N ALA A 178 9.65 -15.15 -40.13
CA ALA A 178 10.35 -13.86 -40.01
C ALA A 178 9.54 -12.79 -39.25
N SER A 179 8.21 -12.82 -39.32
CA SER A 179 7.34 -11.89 -38.56
C SER A 179 7.23 -12.23 -37.06
N LEU A 180 7.80 -13.36 -36.59
CA LEU A 180 7.80 -13.73 -35.16
C LEU A 180 8.72 -12.83 -34.33
N LEU A 181 9.87 -12.43 -34.87
CA LEU A 181 10.81 -11.51 -34.19
C LEU A 181 10.16 -10.15 -33.86
N PRO A 182 9.57 -9.41 -34.83
CA PRO A 182 8.89 -8.17 -34.51
C PRO A 182 7.64 -8.39 -33.65
N TYR A 183 6.92 -9.51 -33.80
CA TYR A 183 5.79 -9.85 -32.92
C TYR A 183 6.20 -9.97 -31.45
N VAL A 184 7.27 -10.72 -31.14
CA VAL A 184 7.76 -10.92 -29.76
C VAL A 184 8.13 -9.59 -29.11
N SER A 185 8.80 -8.69 -29.83
CA SER A 185 9.16 -7.36 -29.31
C SER A 185 7.93 -6.51 -28.92
N VAL A 186 6.91 -6.50 -29.78
CA VAL A 186 5.64 -5.80 -29.52
C VAL A 186 4.89 -6.47 -28.37
N ALA A 187 4.83 -7.80 -28.35
CA ALA A 187 4.16 -8.58 -27.31
C ALA A 187 4.78 -8.37 -25.93
N VAL A 188 6.12 -8.39 -25.83
CA VAL A 188 6.86 -8.11 -24.59
C VAL A 188 6.60 -6.69 -24.11
N THR A 189 6.62 -5.72 -25.02
CA THR A 189 6.39 -4.32 -24.64
C THR A 189 4.97 -4.10 -24.11
N GLN A 190 3.96 -4.63 -24.80
CA GLN A 190 2.56 -4.51 -24.35
C GLN A 190 2.29 -5.27 -23.04
N GLY A 191 2.81 -6.49 -22.92
CA GLY A 191 2.71 -7.26 -21.69
C GLY A 191 3.38 -6.55 -20.51
N ALA A 192 4.52 -5.91 -20.75
CA ALA A 192 5.22 -5.15 -19.72
C ALA A 192 4.48 -3.90 -19.26
N VAL A 193 3.93 -3.12 -20.20
CA VAL A 193 3.10 -1.93 -19.88
C VAL A 193 1.88 -2.35 -19.05
N ALA A 194 1.18 -3.42 -19.45
CA ALA A 194 0.06 -3.92 -18.66
C ALA A 194 0.47 -4.41 -17.27
N GLY A 195 1.67 -5.00 -17.14
CA GLY A 195 2.23 -5.39 -15.86
C GLY A 195 2.58 -4.20 -14.94
N VAL A 196 3.05 -3.07 -15.49
CA VAL A 196 3.22 -1.82 -14.74
C VAL A 196 1.88 -1.37 -14.17
N MET A 197 0.82 -1.38 -14.98
CA MET A 197 -0.52 -0.99 -14.56
C MET A 197 -1.07 -1.88 -13.44
N THR A 198 -0.90 -3.20 -13.53
CA THR A 198 -1.27 -4.11 -12.44
C THR A 198 -0.42 -3.88 -11.19
N THR A 199 0.85 -3.49 -11.33
CA THR A 199 1.67 -3.08 -10.18
C THR A 199 1.09 -1.83 -9.50
N ALA A 200 0.67 -0.84 -10.28
CA ALA A 200 0.01 0.36 -9.75
C ALA A 200 -1.30 0.02 -9.02
N ILE A 201 -2.18 -0.77 -9.64
CA ILE A 201 -3.43 -1.26 -9.03
C ILE A 201 -3.14 -1.98 -7.71
N ALA A 202 -2.11 -2.84 -7.69
CA ALA A 202 -1.73 -3.57 -6.48
C ALA A 202 -1.29 -2.64 -5.36
N ARG A 203 -0.44 -1.64 -5.65
CA ARG A 203 0.04 -0.67 -4.66
C ARG A 203 -1.09 0.21 -4.14
N ILE A 204 -1.97 0.68 -5.01
CA ILE A 204 -3.16 1.45 -4.62
C ILE A 204 -4.08 0.60 -3.72
N THR A 205 -4.32 -0.65 -4.10
CA THR A 205 -5.13 -1.59 -3.30
C THR A 205 -4.49 -1.87 -1.94
N GLN A 206 -3.17 -2.09 -1.89
CA GLN A 206 -2.43 -2.28 -0.64
C GLN A 206 -2.59 -1.07 0.29
N THR A 207 -2.51 0.16 -0.24
CA THR A 207 -2.71 1.39 0.56
C THR A 207 -4.15 1.51 1.05
N TYR A 208 -5.14 1.29 0.17
CA TYR A 208 -6.56 1.30 0.54
C TYR A 208 -6.87 0.28 1.66
N LEU A 209 -6.32 -0.92 1.56
CA LEU A 209 -6.48 -1.97 2.57
C LEU A 209 -5.69 -1.68 3.85
N ALA A 210 -4.50 -1.10 3.74
CA ALA A 210 -3.70 -0.69 4.90
C ALA A 210 -4.41 0.35 5.75
N ASN A 211 -5.18 1.23 5.11
CA ASN A 211 -6.01 2.23 5.76
C ASN A 211 -7.33 1.67 6.29
N GLY A 212 -7.57 0.34 6.25
CA GLY A 212 -8.81 -0.27 6.73
C GLY A 212 -9.95 -0.25 5.72
N ALA A 213 -9.64 -0.36 4.42
CA ALA A 213 -10.60 -0.24 3.32
C ALA A 213 -11.30 1.13 3.26
N THR A 214 -10.54 2.19 3.53
CA THR A 214 -10.95 3.59 3.34
C THR A 214 -9.87 4.38 2.63
N TRP A 215 -10.28 5.40 1.88
CA TRP A 215 -9.36 6.33 1.21
C TRP A 215 -8.76 7.38 2.14
N GLY A 216 -9.31 7.51 3.35
CA GLY A 216 -8.90 8.56 4.28
C GLY A 216 -9.38 9.97 3.86
N PRO A 217 -8.93 11.02 4.56
CA PRO A 217 -9.42 12.39 4.36
C PRO A 217 -9.02 13.00 3.02
N GLU A 218 -7.89 12.57 2.46
CA GLU A 218 -7.37 13.04 1.16
C GLU A 218 -8.21 12.61 -0.04
N GLY A 219 -9.06 11.59 0.15
CA GLY A 219 -9.91 11.02 -0.89
C GLY A 219 -9.17 10.17 -1.93
N PRO A 220 -9.91 9.44 -2.77
CA PRO A 220 -9.36 8.43 -3.69
C PRO A 220 -8.40 9.02 -4.73
N LYS A 221 -8.75 10.17 -5.33
CA LYS A 221 -7.98 10.78 -6.42
C LYS A 221 -6.57 11.17 -5.97
N THR A 222 -6.47 11.85 -4.83
CA THR A 222 -5.19 12.30 -4.25
C THR A 222 -4.30 11.12 -3.89
N VAL A 223 -4.86 10.11 -3.19
CA VAL A 223 -4.11 8.90 -2.83
C VAL A 223 -3.59 8.17 -4.07
N ILE A 224 -4.42 8.01 -5.09
CA ILE A 224 -4.02 7.37 -6.35
C ILE A 224 -2.90 8.16 -7.04
N GLN A 225 -3.04 9.47 -7.19
CA GLN A 225 -2.03 10.31 -7.84
C GLN A 225 -0.69 10.30 -7.10
N ASN A 226 -0.72 10.35 -5.77
CA ASN A 226 0.50 10.27 -4.95
C ASN A 226 1.22 8.93 -5.16
N ILE A 227 0.48 7.83 -5.18
CA ILE A 227 1.06 6.50 -5.43
C ILE A 227 1.65 6.45 -6.84
N LEU A 228 0.91 6.84 -7.87
CA LEU A 228 1.40 6.83 -9.26
C LEU A 228 2.68 7.67 -9.42
N THR A 229 2.71 8.87 -8.83
CA THR A 229 3.86 9.76 -8.91
C THR A 229 5.09 9.20 -8.18
N SER A 230 4.87 8.37 -7.16
CA SER A 230 5.95 7.70 -6.40
C SER A 230 6.49 6.44 -7.08
N LEU A 231 5.82 5.91 -8.12
CA LEU A 231 6.26 4.71 -8.81
C LEU A 231 7.38 5.03 -9.79
N ASP A 232 8.49 4.30 -9.65
CA ASP A 232 9.52 4.24 -10.69
C ASP A 232 9.05 3.30 -11.82
N GLU A 233 8.17 3.84 -12.67
CA GLU A 233 7.57 3.12 -13.80
C GLU A 233 8.64 2.53 -14.73
N GLN A 234 9.73 3.25 -14.98
CA GLN A 234 10.79 2.79 -15.88
C GLN A 234 11.50 1.55 -15.30
N SER A 235 11.89 1.59 -14.03
CA SER A 235 12.49 0.44 -13.36
C SER A 235 11.56 -0.78 -13.34
N ILE A 236 10.28 -0.58 -13.02
CA ILE A 236 9.27 -1.64 -13.02
C ILE A 236 9.11 -2.23 -14.43
N LEU A 237 9.01 -1.37 -15.45
CA LEU A 237 8.87 -1.77 -16.85
C LEU A 237 10.07 -2.60 -17.30
N HIS A 238 11.29 -2.15 -17.00
CA HIS A 238 12.52 -2.88 -17.35
C HIS A 238 12.58 -4.25 -16.69
N ARG A 239 12.24 -4.35 -15.40
CA ARG A 239 12.16 -5.62 -14.68
C ARG A 239 11.16 -6.57 -15.34
N ILE A 240 9.96 -6.08 -15.64
CA ILE A 240 8.89 -6.91 -16.25
C ILE A 240 9.30 -7.34 -17.66
N LYS A 241 9.87 -6.45 -18.48
CA LYS A 241 10.38 -6.81 -19.82
C LYS A 241 11.41 -7.93 -19.74
N ALA A 242 12.37 -7.82 -18.82
CA ALA A 242 13.41 -8.84 -18.64
C ALA A 242 12.81 -10.19 -18.23
N GLU A 243 11.93 -10.19 -17.22
CA GLU A 243 11.32 -11.42 -16.72
C GLU A 243 10.37 -12.06 -17.76
N LEU A 244 9.56 -11.25 -18.44
CA LEU A 244 8.65 -11.71 -19.48
C LEU A 244 9.41 -12.29 -20.68
N THR A 245 10.48 -11.62 -21.12
CA THR A 245 11.34 -12.12 -22.20
C THR A 245 11.93 -13.47 -21.81
N ALA A 246 12.48 -13.59 -20.59
CA ALA A 246 13.04 -14.84 -20.10
C ALA A 246 12.00 -15.98 -20.07
N LYS A 247 10.74 -15.70 -19.69
CA LYS A 247 9.67 -16.71 -19.69
C LYS A 247 9.18 -17.10 -21.08
N LEU A 248 9.24 -16.19 -22.06
CA LEU A 248 8.85 -16.47 -23.45
C LEU A 248 9.94 -17.20 -24.24
N THR A 249 11.21 -16.99 -23.90
CA THR A 249 12.36 -17.66 -24.54
C THR A 249 12.76 -18.96 -23.84
N ALA A 250 12.43 -19.12 -22.55
CA ALA A 250 12.54 -20.40 -21.85
C ALA A 250 11.52 -21.39 -22.44
N GLN A 251 12.01 -22.27 -23.30
CA GLN A 251 11.26 -23.36 -23.91
C GLN A 251 10.53 -24.20 -22.84
N PRO A 252 9.27 -24.64 -23.05
CA PRO A 252 8.69 -25.65 -22.18
C PRO A 252 9.60 -26.87 -22.20
N LEU A 253 10.00 -27.40 -21.04
CA LEU A 253 10.66 -28.70 -20.96
C LEU A 253 9.85 -29.68 -21.82
N PRO A 254 10.46 -30.45 -22.74
CA PRO A 254 9.73 -31.50 -23.42
C PRO A 254 9.11 -32.38 -22.35
N THR A 255 7.78 -32.49 -22.34
CA THR A 255 7.10 -33.51 -21.54
C THR A 255 7.74 -34.81 -21.97
N THR A 256 8.45 -35.43 -21.03
CA THR A 256 9.22 -36.65 -21.23
C THR A 256 8.40 -37.58 -22.11
N THR A 257 8.81 -37.73 -23.37
CA THR A 257 8.27 -38.79 -24.21
C THR A 257 8.56 -40.08 -23.45
N ARG A 258 7.50 -40.80 -23.14
CA ARG A 258 7.57 -42.11 -22.50
C ARG A 258 8.57 -42.94 -23.31
N PRO A 259 9.61 -43.51 -22.67
CA PRO A 259 10.65 -44.17 -23.44
C PRO A 259 10.09 -45.43 -24.15
N PRO A 260 10.71 -45.88 -25.26
CA PRO A 260 10.13 -46.88 -26.17
C PRO A 260 9.77 -48.23 -25.54
N TRP A 261 10.32 -48.55 -24.37
CA TRP A 261 10.11 -49.82 -23.68
C TRP A 261 8.84 -49.88 -22.82
N ASP A 262 8.03 -48.82 -22.78
CA ASP A 262 6.77 -48.78 -22.02
C ASP A 262 5.52 -49.02 -22.89
N GLN A 263 5.69 -49.63 -24.07
CA GLN A 263 4.59 -49.94 -25.02
C GLN A 263 4.15 -51.41 -25.07
N ASP A 264 4.75 -52.33 -24.30
CA ASP A 264 4.58 -53.76 -24.54
C ASP A 264 4.07 -54.58 -23.34
N GLN A 265 3.08 -54.09 -22.58
CA GLN A 265 2.44 -54.89 -21.52
C GLN A 265 0.90 -54.77 -21.41
N SER A 266 0.20 -54.53 -22.52
CA SER A 266 -1.28 -54.59 -22.50
C SER A 266 -1.93 -55.49 -23.55
N GLU A 267 -1.17 -56.38 -24.19
CA GLU A 267 -1.71 -57.46 -25.03
C GLU A 267 -1.20 -58.81 -24.54
N THR A 268 -1.67 -59.26 -23.38
CA THR A 268 -1.80 -60.69 -23.02
C THR A 268 -2.50 -60.79 -21.66
N ARG A 269 -3.83 -60.67 -21.68
CA ARG A 269 -4.75 -61.41 -20.80
C ARG A 269 -6.19 -61.19 -21.20
#